data_AF-A0A8S1RTR7-F1
#
_entry.id   AF-A0A8S1RTR7-F1
#
_cell.length_a   1.000
_cell.length_b   1.000
_cell.length_c   1.000
_cell.angle_alpha   90.00
_cell.angle_beta   90.00
_cell.angle_gamma   90.00
#
_symmetry.space_group_name_H-M   'P 1'
#
loop_
_entity.id
_entity.type
_entity.pdbx_description
1 polymer ?
#
loop_
_entity_poly.entity_id
_entity_poly.type
_entity_poly.pdbx_seq_one_letter_code
_entity_poly.pdbx_strand_id
1 'polypeptide(L)'
;MVEVSCFQSRLMDLFINTQITQQMYKLLNYINNNEDTIISNQAKWMDLSINNHRSQGCSFLVKLNENQNKVISDGWDQLILIIEYSEHNKKWTVIQNIKVDCQGLILCFINNNLFTFQPYKGNLMHVYELNNGSKQFTKTNHIALVQNIFRYVIQNQNNYLKTKNYELKVEQSIKFGSQVLFGQMSDDGEYLITWDNSSQEIRKYTEK
;
A
#
# COMPACT_ATOMS: atom_id res chain seq x y z
N MET A 1 -8.06 15.07 -32.58
CA MET A 1 -9.09 14.02 -32.41
C MET A 1 -8.45 12.79 -31.74
N VAL A 2 -7.90 12.94 -30.53
CA VAL A 2 -7.11 11.91 -29.79
C VAL A 2 -7.55 11.80 -28.31
N GLU A 3 -8.53 12.57 -27.85
CA GLU A 3 -8.90 12.64 -26.42
C GLU A 3 -9.94 11.60 -25.96
N VAL A 4 -10.62 10.91 -26.88
CA VAL A 4 -11.74 10.01 -26.52
C VAL A 4 -11.26 8.64 -25.99
N SER A 5 -10.13 8.11 -26.49
CA SER A 5 -9.63 6.79 -26.07
C SER A 5 -9.06 6.79 -24.66
N CYS A 6 -8.46 7.90 -24.21
CA CYS A 6 -7.94 8.02 -22.85
C CYS A 6 -9.08 8.13 -21.82
N PHE A 7 -10.22 8.70 -22.19
CA PHE A 7 -11.39 8.83 -21.31
C PHE A 7 -12.10 7.49 -21.08
N GLN A 8 -12.21 6.63 -22.10
CA GLN A 8 -12.83 5.30 -21.99
C GLN A 8 -12.01 4.32 -21.15
N SER A 9 -10.68 4.31 -21.29
CA SER A 9 -9.79 3.50 -20.42
C SER A 9 -9.89 3.94 -18.95
N ARG A 10 -9.99 5.25 -18.70
CA ARG A 10 -10.13 5.82 -17.34
C ARG A 10 -11.45 5.47 -16.65
N LEU A 11 -12.55 5.35 -17.40
CA LEU A 11 -13.85 4.94 -16.85
C LEU A 11 -13.89 3.44 -16.53
N MET A 12 -13.22 2.61 -17.34
CA MET A 12 -13.07 1.17 -17.06
C MET A 12 -12.25 0.92 -15.80
N ASP A 13 -11.13 1.61 -15.61
CA ASP A 13 -10.29 1.48 -14.41
C ASP A 13 -11.02 1.93 -13.14
N LEU A 14 -11.83 3.00 -13.22
CA LEU A 14 -12.69 3.44 -12.10
C LEU A 14 -13.80 2.43 -11.80
N PHE A 15 -14.45 1.88 -12.81
CA PHE A 15 -15.55 0.93 -12.63
C PHE A 15 -15.06 -0.41 -12.07
N ILE A 16 -13.92 -0.90 -12.56
CA ILE A 16 -13.27 -2.13 -12.09
C ILE A 16 -12.82 -1.97 -10.64
N ASN A 17 -12.18 -0.84 -10.29
CA ASN A 17 -11.78 -0.59 -8.90
C ASN A 17 -13.00 -0.49 -7.98
N THR A 18 -14.07 0.20 -8.37
CA THR A 18 -15.26 0.35 -7.50
C THR A 18 -15.96 -1.00 -7.27
N GLN A 19 -16.07 -1.84 -8.29
CA GLN A 19 -16.62 -3.20 -8.19
C GLN A 19 -15.73 -4.12 -7.35
N ILE A 20 -14.41 -4.08 -7.56
CA ILE A 20 -13.45 -4.89 -6.78
C ILE A 20 -13.46 -4.43 -5.32
N THR A 21 -13.45 -3.13 -5.04
CA THR A 21 -13.57 -2.59 -3.68
C THR A 21 -14.86 -3.06 -3.03
N GLN A 22 -16.01 -2.96 -3.70
CA GLN A 22 -17.29 -3.45 -3.16
C GLN A 22 -17.33 -4.97 -2.94
N GLN A 23 -16.71 -5.77 -3.83
CA GLN A 23 -16.63 -7.21 -3.65
C GLN A 23 -15.63 -7.62 -2.57
N MET A 24 -14.50 -6.90 -2.43
CA MET A 24 -13.59 -7.08 -1.31
C MET A 24 -14.26 -6.73 0.02
N TYR A 25 -15.06 -5.66 0.09
CA TYR A 25 -15.86 -5.34 1.27
C TYR A 25 -16.85 -6.47 1.63
N LYS A 26 -17.51 -7.07 0.63
CA LYS A 26 -18.41 -8.21 0.85
C LYS A 26 -17.68 -9.47 1.31
N LEU A 27 -16.50 -9.73 0.73
CA LEU A 27 -15.68 -10.90 1.06
C LEU A 27 -15.05 -10.76 2.46
N LEU A 28 -14.57 -9.57 2.81
CA LEU A 28 -14.06 -9.25 4.15
C LEU A 28 -15.16 -9.37 5.21
N ASN A 29 -16.38 -8.91 4.94
CA ASN A 29 -17.52 -9.09 5.85
C ASN A 29 -17.95 -10.55 6.01
N TYR A 30 -17.71 -11.42 5.02
CA TYR A 30 -18.11 -12.82 5.04
C TYR A 30 -17.11 -13.72 5.80
N ILE A 31 -15.81 -13.42 5.72
CA ILE A 31 -14.76 -14.25 6.34
C ILE A 31 -14.73 -14.09 7.87
N ASN A 32 -15.27 -13.00 8.41
CA ASN A 32 -14.93 -12.52 9.74
C ASN A 32 -16.13 -12.43 10.70
N ASN A 33 -16.65 -13.60 11.09
CA ASN A 33 -17.75 -13.72 12.07
C ASN A 33 -17.35 -13.53 13.55
N ASN A 34 -16.13 -13.03 13.84
CA ASN A 34 -15.67 -12.69 15.20
C ASN A 34 -14.94 -11.33 15.28
N GLU A 35 -15.19 -10.42 14.33
CA GLU A 35 -14.24 -9.35 13.97
C GLU A 35 -14.85 -7.93 13.83
N ASP A 36 -15.96 -7.65 14.53
CA ASP A 36 -16.66 -6.36 14.47
C ASP A 36 -15.77 -5.14 14.79
N THR A 37 -14.67 -5.32 15.52
CA THR A 37 -13.73 -4.25 15.88
C THR A 37 -12.75 -3.88 14.77
N ILE A 38 -12.32 -4.83 13.93
CA ILE A 38 -11.35 -4.55 12.86
C ILE A 38 -12.05 -3.82 11.71
N ILE A 39 -13.19 -4.34 11.25
CA ILE A 39 -13.96 -3.78 10.14
C ILE A 39 -14.47 -2.36 10.48
N SER A 40 -14.95 -2.15 11.71
CA SER A 40 -15.41 -0.82 12.15
C SER A 40 -14.28 0.21 12.24
N ASN A 41 -13.05 -0.21 12.52
CA ASN A 41 -11.89 0.66 12.51
C ASN A 41 -11.43 0.97 11.08
N GLN A 42 -11.52 0.00 10.16
CA GLN A 42 -11.18 0.19 8.75
C GLN A 42 -12.01 1.31 8.10
N ALA A 43 -13.33 1.28 8.28
CA ALA A 43 -14.21 2.31 7.73
C ALA A 43 -13.85 3.73 8.21
N LYS A 44 -13.45 3.87 9.48
CA LYS A 44 -13.16 5.19 10.09
C LYS A 44 -11.94 5.87 9.51
N TRP A 45 -10.81 5.16 9.36
CA TRP A 45 -9.61 5.78 8.78
C TRP A 45 -9.70 5.93 7.27
N MET A 46 -10.48 5.10 6.57
CA MET A 46 -10.78 5.32 5.14
C MET A 46 -11.58 6.59 4.94
N ASP A 47 -12.65 6.78 5.71
CA ASP A 47 -13.45 8.02 5.65
C ASP A 47 -12.59 9.24 5.96
N LEU A 48 -11.73 9.17 6.98
CA LEU A 48 -10.81 10.24 7.31
C LEU A 48 -9.81 10.53 6.17
N SER A 49 -9.23 9.50 5.54
CA SER A 49 -8.35 9.66 4.38
C SER A 49 -9.09 10.37 3.23
N ILE A 50 -10.27 9.87 2.87
CA ILE A 50 -11.10 10.42 1.79
C ILE A 50 -11.45 11.89 2.04
N ASN A 51 -11.83 12.25 3.27
CA ASN A 51 -12.26 13.60 3.61
C ASN A 51 -11.11 14.60 3.74
N ASN A 52 -9.86 14.15 3.94
CA ASN A 52 -8.71 15.04 4.07
C ASN A 52 -7.91 15.21 2.78
N HIS A 53 -8.01 14.27 1.83
CA HIS A 53 -7.52 14.50 0.48
C HIS A 53 -8.39 15.54 -0.23
N ARG A 54 -7.76 16.52 -0.88
CA ARG A 54 -8.46 17.62 -1.58
C ARG A 54 -9.19 17.17 -2.83
N SER A 55 -8.72 16.07 -3.44
CA SER A 55 -9.37 15.44 -4.58
C SER A 55 -10.50 14.56 -4.06
N GLN A 56 -11.75 14.93 -4.35
CA GLN A 56 -12.90 14.10 -4.01
C GLN A 56 -12.76 12.71 -4.63
N GLY A 57 -12.79 11.67 -3.78
CA GLY A 57 -13.09 10.30 -4.19
C GLY A 57 -11.92 9.39 -4.58
N CYS A 58 -10.65 9.76 -4.36
CA CYS A 58 -9.56 8.87 -4.76
C CYS A 58 -8.34 8.93 -3.83
N SER A 59 -8.38 8.14 -2.75
CA SER A 59 -7.16 7.63 -2.12
C SER A 59 -6.78 6.35 -2.88
N PHE A 60 -5.55 6.26 -3.39
CA PHE A 60 -5.10 5.11 -4.17
C PHE A 60 -4.60 3.98 -3.27
N LEU A 61 -3.95 4.35 -2.17
CA LEU A 61 -3.19 3.45 -1.34
C LEU A 61 -3.40 3.84 0.10
N VAL A 62 -3.77 2.87 0.93
CA VAL A 62 -3.85 3.04 2.38
C VAL A 62 -3.17 1.87 3.07
N LYS A 63 -2.28 2.15 4.03
CA LYS A 63 -1.54 1.12 4.78
C LYS A 63 -1.44 1.44 6.26
N LEU A 64 -1.58 0.41 7.08
CA LEU A 64 -1.30 0.42 8.52
C LEU A 64 0.17 0.09 8.78
N ASN A 65 0.73 0.68 9.83
CA ASN A 65 2.03 0.26 10.37
C ASN A 65 1.91 -1.03 11.19
N GLU A 66 3.06 -1.55 11.64
CA GLU A 66 3.19 -2.76 12.45
C GLU A 66 2.33 -2.73 13.72
N ASN A 67 2.35 -1.62 14.48
CA ASN A 67 1.54 -1.48 15.69
C ASN A 67 0.07 -1.16 15.41
N GLN A 68 -0.33 -1.05 14.14
CA GLN A 68 -1.69 -0.73 13.70
C GLN A 68 -2.26 0.58 14.29
N ASN A 69 -1.39 1.49 14.70
CA ASN A 69 -1.78 2.78 15.30
C ASN A 69 -1.49 3.98 14.39
N LYS A 70 -0.88 3.76 13.23
CA LYS A 70 -0.68 4.77 12.19
C LYS A 70 -1.14 4.23 10.84
N VAL A 71 -1.74 5.11 10.07
CA VAL A 71 -2.13 4.89 8.68
C VAL A 71 -1.37 5.89 7.80
N ILE A 72 -0.83 5.41 6.70
CA ILE A 72 -0.39 6.25 5.59
C ILE A 72 -1.39 6.14 4.45
N SER A 73 -1.75 7.27 3.85
CA SER A 73 -2.53 7.30 2.62
C SER A 73 -1.93 8.24 1.59
N ASP A 74 -2.13 7.93 0.31
CA ASP A 74 -1.72 8.77 -0.82
C ASP A 74 -2.91 9.01 -1.76
N GLY A 75 -3.02 10.23 -2.29
CA GLY A 75 -4.13 10.70 -3.11
C GLY A 75 -3.69 11.46 -4.36
N TRP A 76 -4.66 11.77 -5.24
CA TRP A 76 -4.40 12.52 -6.48
C TRP A 76 -3.95 13.96 -6.25
N ASP A 77 -4.20 14.49 -5.06
CA ASP A 77 -3.78 15.82 -4.63
C ASP A 77 -2.29 15.92 -4.32
N GLN A 78 -1.51 14.85 -4.57
CA GLN A 78 -0.07 14.79 -4.36
C GLN A 78 0.30 15.02 -2.90
N LEU A 79 -0.56 14.56 -1.99
CA LEU A 79 -0.32 14.53 -0.57
C LEU A 79 -0.21 13.08 -0.11
N ILE A 80 0.78 12.82 0.73
CA ILE A 80 0.78 11.67 1.63
C ILE A 80 0.27 12.18 2.99
N LEU A 81 -0.78 11.55 3.51
CA LEU A 81 -1.29 11.81 4.84
C LEU A 81 -0.72 10.79 5.82
N ILE A 82 -0.19 11.26 6.94
CA ILE A 82 0.13 10.43 8.09
C ILE A 82 -0.98 10.63 9.11
N ILE A 83 -1.70 9.57 9.40
CA ILE A 83 -2.84 9.54 10.31
C ILE A 83 -2.46 8.67 11.50
N GLU A 84 -2.70 9.14 12.72
CA GLU A 84 -2.40 8.41 13.94
C GLU A 84 -3.65 8.22 14.79
N TYR A 85 -3.77 7.05 15.41
CA TYR A 85 -4.81 6.75 16.38
C TYR A 85 -4.41 7.26 17.76
N SER A 86 -5.21 8.17 18.31
CA SER A 86 -5.08 8.63 19.68
C SER A 86 -5.85 7.71 20.61
N GLU A 87 -5.15 6.95 21.46
CA GLU A 87 -5.75 6.10 22.49
C GLU A 87 -6.57 6.90 23.51
N HIS A 88 -6.13 8.10 23.85
CA HIS A 88 -6.81 8.98 24.81
C HIS A 88 -8.19 9.43 24.28
N ASN A 89 -8.24 9.85 23.02
CA ASN A 89 -9.46 10.38 22.41
C ASN A 89 -10.25 9.33 21.61
N LYS A 90 -9.73 8.10 21.55
CA LYS A 90 -10.25 6.99 20.72
C LYS A 90 -10.56 7.42 19.28
N LYS A 91 -9.71 8.27 18.71
CA LYS A 91 -9.93 8.95 17.42
C LYS A 91 -8.68 8.95 16.55
N TRP A 92 -8.87 8.74 15.25
CA TRP A 92 -7.86 8.94 14.23
C TRP A 92 -7.73 10.42 13.85
N THR A 93 -6.51 10.92 13.76
CA THR A 93 -6.22 12.31 13.39
C THR A 93 -5.06 12.38 12.41
N VAL A 94 -5.16 13.26 11.41
CA VAL A 94 -4.04 13.58 10.53
C VAL A 94 -2.98 14.34 11.35
N ILE A 95 -1.80 13.75 11.50
CA ILE A 95 -0.68 14.35 12.25
C ILE A 95 0.36 15.00 11.34
N GLN A 96 0.37 14.66 10.05
CA GLN A 96 1.31 15.22 9.09
C GLN A 96 0.75 15.15 7.66
N ASN A 97 1.04 16.19 6.88
CA ASN A 97 0.83 16.24 5.44
C ASN A 97 2.19 16.35 4.74
N ILE A 98 2.49 15.42 3.85
CA ILE A 98 3.74 15.42 3.07
C ILE A 98 3.39 15.67 1.61
N LYS A 99 3.86 16.79 1.06
CA LYS A 99 3.69 17.08 -0.37
C LYS A 99 4.69 16.29 -1.20
N VAL A 100 4.21 15.65 -2.26
CA VAL A 100 5.03 14.92 -3.23
C VAL A 100 4.87 15.53 -4.62
N ASP A 101 5.78 15.19 -5.54
CA ASP A 101 5.78 15.77 -6.90
C ASP A 101 4.73 15.09 -7.81
N CYS A 102 4.37 13.84 -7.51
CA CYS A 102 3.32 13.10 -8.18
C CYS A 102 2.78 12.00 -7.26
N GLN A 103 1.59 11.49 -7.59
CA GLN A 103 0.93 10.40 -6.89
C GLN A 103 1.78 9.12 -6.86
N GLY A 104 1.55 8.30 -5.84
CA GLY A 104 2.24 7.03 -5.60
C GLY A 104 1.72 5.87 -6.43
N LEU A 105 2.63 4.96 -6.78
CA LEU A 105 2.32 3.60 -7.21
C LEU A 105 2.41 2.62 -6.04
N ILE A 106 3.39 2.82 -5.15
CA ILE A 106 3.59 1.98 -3.96
C ILE A 106 3.74 2.88 -2.75
N LEU A 107 3.04 2.51 -1.68
CA LEU A 107 3.12 3.13 -0.36
C LEU A 107 3.09 1.99 0.65
N CYS A 108 4.09 1.91 1.53
CA CYS A 108 4.22 0.79 2.46
C CYS A 108 5.05 1.15 3.69
N PHE A 109 4.52 0.86 4.89
CA PHE A 109 5.33 0.86 6.10
C PHE A 109 6.31 -0.32 6.07
N ILE A 110 7.56 -0.05 6.44
CA ILE A 110 8.56 -1.09 6.70
C ILE A 110 8.53 -1.46 8.19
N ASN A 111 8.33 -0.46 9.06
CA ASN A 111 8.09 -0.63 10.50
C ASN A 111 7.40 0.64 11.04
N ASN A 112 7.33 0.77 12.37
CA ASN A 112 6.69 1.92 13.03
C ASN A 112 7.32 3.30 12.75
N ASN A 113 8.60 3.32 12.37
CA ASN A 113 9.40 4.54 12.21
C ASN A 113 9.86 4.76 10.76
N LEU A 114 9.56 3.84 9.85
CA LEU A 114 10.07 3.86 8.48
C LEU A 114 8.96 3.45 7.50
N PHE A 115 8.79 4.23 6.44
CA PHE A 115 7.95 3.83 5.31
C PHE A 115 8.62 4.17 3.98
N THR A 116 8.13 3.55 2.92
CA THR A 116 8.57 3.77 1.55
C THR A 116 7.44 4.30 0.69
N PHE A 117 7.81 5.11 -0.29
CA PHE A 117 6.91 5.67 -1.27
C PHE A 117 7.56 5.64 -2.65
N GLN A 118 6.94 4.96 -3.60
CA GLN A 118 7.35 4.97 -4.99
C GLN A 118 6.38 5.85 -5.79
N PRO A 119 6.81 7.00 -6.33
CA PRO A 119 6.00 7.80 -7.24
C PRO A 119 5.67 7.05 -8.53
N TYR A 120 4.50 7.33 -9.11
CA TYR A 120 3.99 6.69 -10.33
C TYR A 120 4.93 6.81 -11.53
N LYS A 121 5.64 7.94 -11.66
CA LYS A 121 6.56 8.22 -12.78
C LYS A 121 8.05 8.14 -12.41
N GLY A 122 8.41 7.45 -11.32
CA GLY A 122 9.79 7.39 -10.84
C GLY A 122 10.43 6.00 -10.94
N ASN A 123 11.73 5.99 -11.20
CA ASN A 123 12.62 4.86 -10.98
C ASN A 123 13.28 4.91 -9.59
N LEU A 124 12.83 5.79 -8.70
CA LEU A 124 13.33 5.92 -7.34
C LEU A 124 12.22 5.60 -6.36
N MET A 125 12.51 4.76 -5.37
CA MET A 125 11.67 4.58 -4.19
C MET A 125 12.20 5.48 -3.09
N HIS A 126 11.38 6.39 -2.58
CA HIS A 126 11.73 7.28 -1.49
C HIS A 126 11.56 6.58 -0.15
N VAL A 127 12.51 6.80 0.75
CA VAL A 127 12.49 6.30 2.13
C VAL A 127 12.19 7.47 3.06
N TYR A 128 11.20 7.30 3.92
CA TYR A 128 10.78 8.28 4.91
C TYR A 128 10.96 7.72 6.30
N GLU A 129 11.67 8.45 7.15
CA GLU A 129 11.99 8.05 8.52
C GLU A 129 11.42 9.06 9.52
N LEU A 130 10.88 8.55 10.62
CA LEU A 130 10.34 9.33 11.72
C LEU A 130 11.47 10.03 12.47
N ASN A 131 11.50 11.36 12.39
CA ASN A 131 12.40 12.16 13.21
C ASN A 131 11.88 12.18 14.65
N ASN A 132 12.66 11.64 15.58
CA ASN A 132 12.27 11.51 17.00
C ASN A 132 12.07 12.85 17.73
N GLY A 133 12.73 13.92 17.28
CA GLY A 133 12.62 15.26 17.86
C GLY A 133 11.38 16.00 17.40
N SER A 134 11.10 16.00 16.09
CA SER A 134 9.92 16.68 15.52
C SER A 134 8.65 15.83 15.54
N LYS A 135 8.78 14.51 15.73
CA LYS A 135 7.69 13.52 15.56
C LYS A 135 7.06 13.55 14.17
N GLN A 136 7.86 13.92 13.16
CA GLN A 136 7.43 13.96 11.76
C GLN A 136 8.30 13.05 10.91
N PHE A 137 7.68 12.40 9.93
CA PHE A 137 8.39 11.65 8.91
C PHE A 137 9.08 12.60 7.93
N THR A 138 10.34 12.34 7.64
CA THR A 138 11.13 13.13 6.69
C THR A 138 11.77 12.21 5.66
N LYS A 139 11.88 12.68 4.42
CA LYS A 139 12.56 11.93 3.37
C LYS A 139 14.05 11.87 3.71
N THR A 140 14.57 10.68 4.00
CA THR A 140 15.98 10.49 4.41
C THR A 140 16.82 9.86 3.33
N ASN A 141 16.24 9.00 2.49
CA ASN A 141 16.99 8.29 1.46
C ASN A 141 16.14 8.00 0.21
N HIS A 142 16.77 7.43 -0.81
CA HIS A 142 16.11 6.85 -1.97
C HIS A 142 16.83 5.58 -2.43
N ILE A 143 16.06 4.66 -3.00
CA ILE A 143 16.53 3.40 -3.56
C ILE A 143 16.28 3.46 -5.06
N ALA A 144 17.34 3.36 -5.85
CA ALA A 144 17.23 3.24 -7.29
C ALA A 144 16.60 1.88 -7.64
N LEU A 145 15.48 1.92 -8.35
CA LEU A 145 14.81 0.74 -8.84
C LEU A 145 15.36 0.41 -10.23
N VAL A 146 15.82 -0.82 -10.39
CA VAL A 146 16.12 -1.36 -11.71
C VAL A 146 14.79 -1.46 -12.46
N GLN A 147 14.69 -0.72 -13.57
CA GLN A 147 13.45 -0.55 -14.33
C GLN A 147 12.76 -1.90 -14.60
N ASN A 148 11.43 -1.92 -14.47
CA ASN A 148 10.49 -3.01 -14.77
C ASN A 148 10.22 -4.09 -13.71
N ILE A 149 10.89 -4.12 -12.55
CA ILE A 149 10.76 -5.27 -11.63
C ILE A 149 9.72 -5.06 -10.50
N PHE A 150 9.48 -3.82 -10.06
CA PHE A 150 8.69 -3.58 -8.83
C PHE A 150 7.20 -3.31 -9.05
N ARG A 151 6.59 -3.71 -10.18
CA ARG A 151 5.13 -3.50 -10.33
C ARG A 151 4.29 -4.38 -9.38
N TYR A 152 4.85 -5.45 -8.81
CA TYR A 152 4.14 -6.34 -7.88
C TYR A 152 5.09 -6.89 -6.81
N VAL A 153 5.56 -6.06 -5.87
CA VAL A 153 6.01 -6.61 -4.58
C VAL A 153 4.76 -6.92 -3.79
N ILE A 154 4.54 -8.21 -3.57
CA ILE A 154 3.47 -8.71 -2.72
C ILE A 154 3.68 -8.10 -1.34
N GLN A 155 2.77 -7.19 -0.98
CA GLN A 155 2.67 -6.60 0.34
C GLN A 155 2.17 -7.69 1.29
N ASN A 156 3.08 -8.31 2.04
CA ASN A 156 2.68 -8.85 3.33
C ASN A 156 3.57 -8.31 4.43
N GLN A 157 2.94 -8.06 5.58
CA GLN A 157 3.46 -7.31 6.71
C GLN A 157 4.65 -7.97 7.43
N ASN A 158 5.08 -9.18 7.03
CA ASN A 158 6.00 -9.98 7.84
C ASN A 158 7.25 -10.59 7.14
N ASN A 159 7.49 -10.46 5.82
CA ASN A 159 8.71 -11.06 5.23
C ASN A 159 9.83 -10.06 4.90
N TYR A 160 10.87 -10.18 5.72
CA TYR A 160 12.30 -10.20 5.39
C TYR A 160 12.86 -9.14 4.45
N LEU A 161 12.79 -7.88 4.88
CA LEU A 161 13.94 -6.98 4.69
C LEU A 161 14.89 -7.09 5.89
N LYS A 162 15.41 -8.28 6.19
CA LYS A 162 16.51 -8.42 7.17
C LYS A 162 17.80 -7.99 6.50
N THR A 163 18.05 -6.68 6.50
CA THR A 163 19.31 -6.13 6.05
C THR A 163 20.21 -5.87 7.27
N LYS A 164 21.33 -6.58 7.37
CA LYS A 164 22.49 -5.97 8.03
C LYS A 164 23.04 -4.98 7.00
N ASN A 165 22.97 -3.68 7.31
CA ASN A 165 23.50 -2.57 6.50
C ASN A 165 22.62 -1.99 5.37
N TYR A 166 21.29 -2.18 5.37
CA TYR A 166 20.39 -1.61 4.35
C TYR A 166 20.63 -2.05 2.90
N GLU A 167 21.51 -3.04 2.66
CA GLU A 167 21.68 -3.64 1.34
C GLU A 167 20.55 -4.63 1.07
N LEU A 168 19.69 -4.28 0.11
CA LEU A 168 18.63 -5.15 -0.37
C LEU A 168 19.21 -6.17 -1.34
N LYS A 169 19.19 -7.45 -0.94
CA LYS A 169 19.54 -8.56 -1.83
C LYS A 169 18.26 -9.21 -2.36
N VAL A 170 18.16 -9.32 -3.68
CA VAL A 170 17.09 -10.11 -4.32
C VAL A 170 17.47 -11.58 -4.20
N GLU A 171 16.74 -12.33 -3.37
CA GLU A 171 16.95 -13.77 -3.21
C GLU A 171 16.18 -14.59 -4.25
N GLN A 172 14.98 -14.14 -4.61
CA GLN A 172 14.13 -14.80 -5.57
C GLN A 172 13.38 -13.79 -6.44
N SER A 173 13.18 -14.15 -7.72
CA SER A 173 12.31 -13.41 -8.64
C SER A 173 11.33 -14.36 -9.30
N ILE A 174 10.03 -14.03 -9.26
CA ILE A 174 8.98 -14.81 -9.92
C ILE A 174 8.48 -14.01 -11.11
N LYS A 175 8.46 -14.63 -12.29
CA LYS A 175 7.90 -14.03 -13.50
C LYS A 175 6.43 -14.41 -13.62
N PHE A 176 5.59 -13.41 -13.86
CA PHE A 176 4.16 -13.56 -14.13
C PHE A 176 3.85 -13.10 -15.56
N GLY A 177 2.86 -13.72 -16.19
CA GLY A 177 2.40 -13.34 -17.53
C GLY A 177 1.26 -12.31 -17.53
N SER A 178 0.80 -11.90 -16.34
CA SER A 178 -0.31 -10.97 -16.14
C SER A 178 0.15 -9.64 -15.55
N GLN A 179 -0.59 -8.56 -15.87
CA GLN A 179 -0.48 -7.24 -15.22
C GLN A 179 -1.30 -7.14 -13.92
N VAL A 180 -1.94 -8.22 -13.50
CA VAL A 180 -2.67 -8.25 -12.24
C VAL A 180 -2.24 -9.52 -11.52
N LEU A 181 -1.68 -9.32 -10.33
CA LEU A 181 -1.25 -10.35 -9.43
C LEU A 181 -2.04 -10.22 -8.13
N PHE A 182 -2.52 -11.34 -7.62
CA PHE A 182 -3.02 -11.45 -6.26
C PHE A 182 -2.12 -12.40 -5.49
N GLY A 183 -1.94 -12.17 -4.20
CA GLY A 183 -1.18 -13.10 -3.39
C GLY A 183 -1.28 -12.79 -1.91
N GLN A 184 -1.05 -13.81 -1.11
CA GLN A 184 -0.99 -13.75 0.33
C GLN A 184 0.10 -14.72 0.80
N MET A 185 0.88 -14.28 1.77
CA MET A 185 1.84 -15.10 2.48
C MET A 185 1.23 -15.60 3.79
N SER A 186 1.70 -16.74 4.30
CA SER A 186 1.41 -17.17 5.67
C SER A 186 2.08 -16.25 6.70
N ASP A 187 1.55 -16.26 7.93
CA ASP A 187 2.02 -15.40 9.02
C ASP A 187 3.48 -15.70 9.45
N ASP A 188 3.89 -16.95 9.32
CA ASP A 188 5.26 -17.43 9.55
C ASP A 188 6.21 -17.17 8.38
N GLY A 189 5.68 -16.70 7.25
CA GLY A 189 6.45 -16.46 6.04
C GLY A 189 6.86 -17.72 5.28
N GLU A 190 6.49 -18.93 5.75
CA GLU A 190 6.89 -20.19 5.13
C GLU A 190 6.26 -20.41 3.76
N TYR A 191 5.07 -19.84 3.54
CA TYR A 191 4.29 -20.03 2.34
C TYR A 191 3.93 -18.71 1.70
N LEU A 192 4.09 -18.64 0.39
CA LEU A 192 3.52 -17.60 -0.45
C LEU A 192 2.55 -18.24 -1.43
N ILE A 193 1.29 -17.82 -1.37
CA ILE A 193 0.26 -18.15 -2.36
C ILE A 193 0.16 -16.98 -3.32
N THR A 194 0.36 -17.24 -4.61
CA THR A 194 0.14 -16.24 -5.67
C THR A 194 -0.86 -16.77 -6.67
N TRP A 195 -1.65 -15.87 -7.24
CA TRP A 195 -2.50 -16.11 -8.39
C TRP A 195 -2.28 -15.02 -9.43
N ASP A 196 -2.19 -15.40 -10.69
CA ASP A 196 -2.15 -14.48 -11.79
C ASP A 196 -3.11 -14.93 -12.90
N ASN A 197 -3.78 -13.97 -13.54
CA ASN A 197 -4.84 -14.27 -14.49
C ASN A 197 -4.35 -15.02 -15.74
N SER A 198 -3.05 -14.96 -16.05
CA SER A 198 -2.50 -15.61 -17.24
C SER A 198 -2.19 -17.08 -17.02
N SER A 199 -1.68 -17.46 -15.85
CA SER A 199 -1.38 -18.86 -15.54
C SER A 199 -2.58 -19.61 -14.95
N GLN A 200 -3.45 -18.90 -14.23
CA GLN A 200 -4.49 -19.50 -13.38
C GLN A 200 -3.94 -20.53 -12.37
N GLU A 201 -2.64 -20.46 -12.05
CA GLU A 201 -1.98 -21.37 -11.13
C GLU A 201 -1.95 -20.80 -9.71
N ILE A 202 -2.22 -21.66 -8.74
CA ILE A 202 -1.88 -21.42 -7.33
C ILE A 202 -0.48 -22.00 -7.11
N ARG A 203 0.48 -21.14 -6.78
CA ARG A 203 1.86 -21.58 -6.48
C ARG A 203 2.09 -21.54 -4.98
N LYS A 204 2.72 -22.58 -4.44
CA LYS A 204 3.18 -22.69 -3.05
C LYS A 204 4.71 -22.68 -3.06
N TYR A 205 5.30 -21.72 -2.38
CA TYR A 205 6.76 -21.61 -2.22
C TYR A 205 7.17 -22.00 -0.82
N THR A 206 8.36 -22.57 -0.68
CA THR A 206 9.04 -22.86 0.59
C THR A 206 10.48 -22.38 0.46
N GLU A 207 11.02 -21.70 1.47
CA GLU A 207 12.46 -21.40 1.52
C GLU A 207 13.26 -22.71 1.45
N LYS A 208 14.41 -22.67 0.77
CA LYS A 208 15.35 -23.80 0.67
C LYS A 208 16.46 -23.66 1.68
#